data_AF-A0AAU6F809-F1
#
_entry.id   AF-A0AAU6F809-F1
#
_cell.length_a   1.000
_cell.length_b   1.000
_cell.length_c   1.000
_cell.angle_alpha   90.00
_cell.angle_beta   90.00
_cell.angle_gamma   90.00
#
_symmetry.space_group_name_H-M   'P 1'
#
loop_
_entity.id
_entity.type
_entity.pdbx_description
1 polymer ?
#
loop_
_entity_poly.entity_id
_entity_poly.type
_entity_poly.pdbx_seq_one_letter_code
_entity_poly.pdbx_strand_id
1 'polypeptide(L)'
;MSHEDVHAGEYGARTRCLPEPWMCEVFYLDGSLRDIRVLDVTRVEWIAVLEHLLVVSDESEVEHPYPQLDPVRPGVSDLFRVWADEPEGQGTSFAFRARFGTVWFFALPCDEEEIEFSVWPEDVRDGAGVAAVLRFLVEVATASQRPALLTAEVVRYDLGLPTLISHDPATGLTSHI
;
A
#
# COMPACT_ATOMS: atom_id res chain seq x y z
N MET A 1 -46.42 11.90 29.38
CA MET A 1 -46.80 13.01 28.48
C MET A 1 -45.97 14.21 28.92
N SER A 2 -45.03 14.76 28.16
CA SER A 2 -44.99 15.03 26.71
C SER A 2 -43.56 15.04 26.12
N HIS A 3 -43.47 14.57 24.86
CA HIS A 3 -42.53 14.84 23.73
C HIS A 3 -41.28 15.72 23.97
N GLU A 4 -40.06 15.25 23.65
CA GLU A 4 -39.36 15.15 22.33
C GLU A 4 -38.86 16.50 21.80
N ASP A 5 -37.52 16.59 21.65
CA ASP A 5 -36.75 17.17 20.53
C ASP A 5 -35.26 17.10 20.95
N VAL A 6 -34.43 16.17 20.48
CA VAL A 6 -33.83 16.01 19.14
C VAL A 6 -32.69 17.01 18.85
N HIS A 7 -31.51 16.41 18.65
CA HIS A 7 -30.34 16.80 17.84
C HIS A 7 -29.18 17.65 18.39
N ALA A 8 -28.01 17.01 18.22
CA ALA A 8 -26.82 17.47 17.52
C ALA A 8 -25.66 18.05 18.35
N GLY A 9 -24.56 17.32 18.28
CA GLY A 9 -23.23 17.72 18.71
C GLY A 9 -22.20 16.68 18.28
N GLU A 10 -22.21 16.31 16.99
CA GLU A 10 -21.08 15.65 16.33
C GLU A 10 -19.83 16.54 16.36
N TYR A 11 -18.70 15.89 16.09
CA TYR A 11 -17.37 16.41 15.75
C TYR A 11 -16.33 16.51 16.87
N GLY A 12 -15.28 15.70 16.69
CA GLY A 12 -13.94 16.25 16.82
C GLY A 12 -13.00 15.58 17.80
N ALA A 13 -12.98 14.26 17.87
CA ALA A 13 -11.78 13.56 18.34
C ALA A 13 -11.62 12.27 17.54
N ARG A 14 -11.03 12.39 16.33
CA ARG A 14 -10.27 11.27 15.77
C ARG A 14 -9.08 11.07 16.71
N THR A 15 -9.32 10.36 17.80
CA THR A 15 -8.28 9.83 18.66
C THR A 15 -7.38 9.04 17.72
N ARG A 16 -6.17 9.56 17.49
CA ARG A 16 -5.08 8.77 16.91
C ARG A 16 -4.86 7.64 17.92
N CYS A 17 -5.57 6.52 17.74
CA CYS A 17 -5.30 5.32 18.51
C CYS A 17 -3.82 5.03 18.28
N LEU A 18 -3.04 5.12 19.35
CA LEU A 18 -1.73 4.49 19.36
C LEU A 18 -1.96 3.02 18.96
N PRO A 19 -1.10 2.44 18.12
CA PRO A 19 -1.20 1.04 17.78
C PRO A 19 -1.29 0.20 19.04
N GLU A 20 -2.32 -0.63 19.09
CA GLU A 20 -2.46 -1.57 20.18
C GLU A 20 -1.24 -2.51 20.18
N PRO A 21 -0.78 -2.97 21.35
CA PRO A 21 0.46 -3.75 21.46
C PRO A 21 0.58 -4.95 20.50
N TRP A 22 -0.54 -5.58 20.14
CA TRP A 22 -0.59 -6.68 19.17
C TRP A 22 -0.22 -6.26 17.74
N MET A 23 -0.41 -4.99 17.36
CA MET A 23 -0.08 -4.53 16.00
C MET A 23 1.42 -4.56 15.73
N CYS A 24 2.26 -4.36 16.75
CA CYS A 24 3.70 -4.57 16.61
C CYS A 24 4.04 -6.07 16.46
N GLU A 25 3.20 -6.97 16.99
CA GLU A 25 3.39 -8.41 16.84
C GLU A 25 3.07 -8.90 15.42
N VAL A 26 2.21 -8.20 14.67
CA VAL A 26 1.96 -8.47 13.23
C VAL A 26 3.25 -8.33 12.41
N PHE A 27 4.11 -7.39 12.81
CA PHE A 27 5.44 -7.16 12.24
C PHE A 27 6.54 -7.83 13.08
N TYR A 28 6.26 -9.00 13.66
CA TYR A 28 7.29 -9.79 14.34
C TYR A 28 8.48 -10.03 13.41
N LEU A 29 9.69 -9.93 13.96
CA LEU A 29 10.93 -10.29 13.28
C LEU A 29 11.02 -11.82 13.13
N ASP A 30 10.17 -12.41 12.32
CA ASP A 30 10.38 -13.76 11.76
C ASP A 30 11.41 -13.73 10.61
N GLY A 31 11.76 -12.53 10.14
CA GLY A 31 12.72 -12.28 9.07
C GLY A 31 12.09 -12.21 7.68
N SER A 32 10.78 -12.44 7.57
CA SER A 32 10.03 -12.32 6.31
C SER A 32 9.44 -10.93 6.15
N LEU A 33 9.29 -10.47 4.91
CA LEU A 33 8.60 -9.22 4.60
C LEU A 33 7.12 -9.31 5.01
N ARG A 34 6.45 -8.16 4.97
CA ARG A 34 4.98 -8.11 4.87
C ARG A 34 4.64 -7.48 3.54
N ASP A 35 3.61 -8.02 2.90
CA ASP A 35 3.15 -7.52 1.61
C ASP A 35 1.83 -6.78 1.78
N ILE A 36 1.70 -5.68 1.06
CA ILE A 36 0.48 -4.93 0.86
C ILE A 36 0.04 -5.21 -0.57
N ARG A 37 -1.07 -5.95 -0.68
CA ARG A 37 -1.59 -6.47 -1.94
C ARG A 37 -2.94 -5.84 -2.29
N VAL A 38 -3.15 -5.55 -3.57
CA VAL A 38 -4.46 -5.24 -4.15
C VAL A 38 -4.67 -6.17 -5.34
N LEU A 39 -5.75 -6.94 -5.30
CA LEU A 39 -6.02 -8.00 -6.26
C LEU A 39 -7.02 -7.57 -7.34
N ASP A 40 -7.03 -8.33 -8.44
CA ASP A 40 -7.91 -8.17 -9.59
C ASP A 40 -7.82 -6.77 -10.22
N VAL A 41 -6.65 -6.13 -10.10
CA VAL A 41 -6.42 -4.76 -10.57
C VAL A 41 -6.22 -4.70 -12.08
N THR A 42 -6.27 -3.49 -12.60
CA THR A 42 -5.93 -3.15 -13.97
C THR A 42 -4.70 -2.26 -14.00
N ARG A 43 -4.03 -2.19 -15.15
CA ARG A 43 -2.93 -1.26 -15.37
C ARG A 43 -3.28 0.20 -15.04
N VAL A 44 -4.53 0.62 -15.30
CA VAL A 44 -4.99 1.98 -14.99
C VAL A 44 -5.00 2.22 -13.48
N GLU A 45 -5.43 1.25 -12.69
CA GLU A 45 -5.42 1.33 -11.23
C GLU A 45 -3.99 1.30 -10.67
N TRP A 46 -3.10 0.49 -11.27
CA TRP A 46 -1.66 0.50 -10.98
C TRP A 46 -1.03 1.90 -11.19
N ILE A 47 -1.29 2.52 -12.35
CA ILE A 47 -0.81 3.88 -12.66
C ILE A 47 -1.37 4.88 -11.65
N ALA A 48 -2.68 4.83 -11.37
CA ALA A 48 -3.34 5.72 -10.43
C ALA A 48 -2.73 5.62 -9.02
N VAL A 49 -2.41 4.41 -8.56
CA VAL A 49 -1.75 4.20 -7.26
C VAL A 49 -0.36 4.82 -7.23
N LEU A 50 0.49 4.57 -8.23
CA LEU A 50 1.84 5.15 -8.21
C LEU A 50 1.82 6.66 -8.36
N GLU A 51 0.98 7.20 -9.24
CA GLU A 51 0.80 8.66 -9.39
C GLU A 51 0.32 9.31 -8.10
N HIS A 52 -0.61 8.67 -7.39
CA HIS A 52 -1.08 9.13 -6.09
C HIS A 52 0.04 9.11 -5.04
N LEU A 53 0.78 8.01 -4.95
CA LEU A 53 1.89 7.87 -3.98
C LEU A 53 3.01 8.88 -4.22
N LEU A 54 3.30 9.27 -5.46
CA LEU A 54 4.24 10.36 -5.76
C LEU A 54 3.82 11.71 -5.14
N VAL A 55 2.53 11.92 -4.88
CA VAL A 55 1.98 13.16 -4.32
C VAL A 55 1.88 13.09 -2.79
N VAL A 56 1.47 11.95 -2.23
CA VAL A 56 1.14 11.85 -0.79
C VAL A 56 2.26 11.30 0.09
N SER A 57 3.27 10.66 -0.49
CA SER A 57 4.44 10.18 0.25
C SER A 57 5.31 11.33 0.72
N ASP A 58 6.06 11.12 1.80
CA ASP A 58 7.04 12.10 2.27
C ASP A 58 8.25 12.14 1.33
N GLU A 59 8.54 11.02 0.67
CA GLU A 59 9.61 10.84 -0.30
C GLU A 59 9.28 9.65 -1.21
N SER A 60 9.71 9.72 -2.47
CA SER A 60 9.54 8.64 -3.44
C SER A 60 10.76 8.51 -4.34
N GLU A 61 11.04 7.28 -4.75
CA GLU A 61 12.14 6.92 -5.65
C GLU A 61 11.61 5.99 -6.74
N VAL A 62 12.10 6.16 -7.96
CA VAL A 62 11.81 5.28 -9.08
C VAL A 62 13.13 4.92 -9.74
N GLU A 63 13.40 3.62 -9.88
CA GLU A 63 14.56 3.10 -10.58
C GLU A 63 14.09 2.31 -11.80
N HIS A 64 14.68 2.55 -12.97
CA HIS A 64 14.36 1.77 -14.16
C HIS A 64 15.57 1.67 -15.09
N PRO A 65 15.65 0.59 -15.90
CA PRO A 65 16.71 0.43 -16.88
C PRO A 65 16.38 1.07 -18.23
N TYR A 66 15.20 1.66 -18.42
CA TYR A 66 14.70 2.13 -19.72
C TYR A 66 15.42 3.39 -20.24
N PRO A 67 16.28 3.29 -21.26
CA PRO A 67 17.07 4.43 -21.74
C PRO A 67 16.23 5.50 -22.46
N GLN A 68 15.02 5.15 -22.91
CA GLN A 68 14.10 6.06 -23.59
C GLN A 68 13.30 6.96 -22.65
N LEU A 69 13.34 6.72 -21.33
CA LEU A 69 12.61 7.50 -20.34
C LEU A 69 13.57 8.45 -19.58
N ASP A 70 13.01 9.48 -18.96
CA ASP A 70 13.77 10.35 -18.05
C ASP A 70 14.32 9.51 -16.89
N PRO A 71 15.65 9.43 -16.69
CA PRO A 71 16.26 8.55 -15.70
C PRO A 71 16.06 9.00 -14.25
N VAL A 72 15.52 10.21 -14.02
CA VAL A 72 15.31 10.79 -12.68
C VAL A 72 13.83 10.91 -12.37
N ARG A 73 13.00 11.27 -13.35
CA ARG A 73 11.55 11.49 -13.17
C ARG A 73 10.76 10.96 -14.35
N PRO A 74 10.74 9.64 -14.57
CA PRO A 74 9.92 9.05 -15.62
C PRO A 74 8.43 9.30 -15.34
N GLY A 75 7.64 9.47 -16.40
CA GLY A 75 6.19 9.43 -16.27
C GLY A 75 5.73 8.01 -15.91
N VAL A 76 4.84 7.86 -14.92
CA VAL A 76 4.33 6.54 -14.49
C VAL A 76 3.67 5.80 -15.65
N SER A 77 2.82 6.50 -16.43
CA SER A 77 2.20 5.94 -17.63
C SER A 77 3.22 5.44 -18.66
N ASP A 78 4.37 6.11 -18.79
CA ASP A 78 5.44 5.68 -19.70
C ASP A 78 6.18 4.44 -19.19
N LEU A 79 6.38 4.30 -17.87
CA LEU A 79 6.96 3.10 -17.28
C LEU A 79 6.12 1.88 -17.62
N PHE A 80 4.80 1.95 -17.37
CA PHE A 80 3.89 0.84 -17.67
C PHE A 80 3.76 0.56 -19.16
N ARG A 81 3.85 1.58 -20.02
CA ARG A 81 3.87 1.38 -21.47
C ARG A 81 5.11 0.59 -21.90
N VAL A 82 6.29 0.96 -21.40
CA VAL A 82 7.54 0.25 -21.75
C VAL A 82 7.55 -1.15 -21.17
N TRP A 83 7.11 -1.32 -19.92
CA TRP A 83 7.04 -2.61 -19.25
C TRP A 83 6.09 -3.58 -19.97
N ALA A 84 4.93 -3.13 -20.45
CA ALA A 84 4.00 -3.95 -21.22
C ALA A 84 4.57 -4.46 -22.57
N ASP A 85 5.56 -3.75 -23.12
CA ASP A 85 6.24 -4.12 -24.36
C ASP A 85 7.46 -5.03 -24.09
N GLU A 86 7.81 -5.31 -22.83
CA GLU A 86 8.94 -6.19 -22.50
C GLU A 86 8.63 -7.67 -22.83
N PRO A 87 9.57 -8.40 -23.46
CA PRO A 87 9.42 -9.83 -23.64
C PRO A 87 9.36 -10.55 -22.29
N GLU A 88 8.37 -11.44 -22.13
CA GLU A 88 8.23 -12.30 -20.95
C GLU A 88 9.58 -12.93 -20.55
N GLY A 89 9.98 -12.76 -19.27
CA GLY A 89 11.19 -13.37 -18.72
C GLY A 89 12.48 -12.55 -18.81
N GLN A 90 12.44 -11.28 -19.26
CA GLN A 90 13.63 -10.40 -19.20
C GLN A 90 13.90 -9.78 -17.82
N GLY A 91 12.92 -9.78 -16.91
CA GLY A 91 13.14 -9.48 -15.48
C GLY A 91 13.67 -8.08 -15.18
N THR A 92 13.48 -7.12 -16.09
CA THR A 92 13.94 -5.73 -15.96
C THR A 92 12.79 -4.77 -15.67
N SER A 93 11.91 -5.17 -14.75
CA SER A 93 10.88 -4.30 -14.19
C SER A 93 11.52 -3.05 -13.54
N PHE A 94 10.82 -1.93 -13.61
CA PHE A 94 11.17 -0.78 -12.79
C PHE A 94 10.88 -1.07 -11.31
N ALA A 95 11.58 -0.40 -10.42
CA ALA A 95 11.32 -0.42 -8.99
C ALA A 95 10.72 0.91 -8.56
N PHE A 96 9.74 0.87 -7.67
CA PHE A 96 9.16 2.05 -7.04
C PHE A 96 9.34 1.95 -5.53
N ARG A 97 9.69 3.06 -4.89
CA ARG A 97 9.75 3.16 -3.43
C ARG A 97 9.03 4.41 -2.96
N ALA A 98 8.33 4.30 -1.83
CA ALA A 98 7.70 5.44 -1.17
C ALA A 98 7.92 5.36 0.34
N ARG A 99 8.15 6.52 0.97
CA ARG A 99 8.34 6.66 2.40
C ARG A 99 7.15 7.35 3.07
N PHE A 100 6.70 6.76 4.16
CA PHE A 100 5.73 7.37 5.09
C PHE A 100 6.34 7.35 6.49
N GLY A 101 6.60 8.52 7.05
CA GLY A 101 7.39 8.65 8.27
C GLY A 101 8.79 8.05 8.09
N THR A 102 9.10 7.02 8.86
CA THR A 102 10.38 6.29 8.80
C THR A 102 10.29 4.99 8.00
N VAL A 103 9.11 4.60 7.53
CA VAL A 103 8.88 3.30 6.88
C VAL A 103 8.94 3.45 5.37
N TRP A 104 9.74 2.61 4.72
CA TRP A 104 9.81 2.50 3.27
C TRP A 104 8.97 1.31 2.78
N PHE A 105 8.23 1.55 1.71
CA PHE A 105 7.50 0.54 0.95
C PHE A 105 8.14 0.43 -0.42
N PHE A 106 8.29 -0.78 -0.94
CA PHE A 106 8.87 -1.00 -2.25
C PHE A 106 7.98 -1.88 -3.11
N ALA A 107 7.87 -1.57 -4.40
CA ALA A 107 7.17 -2.38 -5.39
C ALA A 107 8.12 -2.76 -6.52
N LEU A 108 8.01 -4.01 -6.96
CA LEU A 108 8.63 -4.56 -8.16
C LEU A 108 7.52 -5.20 -8.99
N PRO A 109 6.89 -4.46 -9.92
CA PRO A 109 5.79 -4.99 -10.72
C PRO A 109 6.18 -6.26 -11.46
N CYS A 110 5.45 -7.33 -11.20
CA CYS A 110 5.64 -8.66 -11.79
C CYS A 110 4.36 -9.21 -12.42
N ASP A 111 3.19 -8.73 -11.98
CA ASP A 111 1.86 -9.10 -12.45
C ASP A 111 1.04 -7.82 -12.64
N GLU A 112 0.30 -7.70 -13.74
CA GLU A 112 -0.59 -6.56 -14.00
C GLU A 112 -1.91 -6.64 -13.24
N GLU A 113 -2.31 -7.85 -12.84
CA GLU A 113 -3.57 -8.12 -12.14
C GLU A 113 -3.42 -8.03 -10.61
N GLU A 114 -2.21 -7.78 -10.13
CA GLU A 114 -1.89 -7.61 -8.71
C GLU A 114 -0.98 -6.41 -8.48
N ILE A 115 -1.38 -5.51 -7.56
CA ILE A 115 -0.47 -4.53 -6.96
C ILE A 115 0.17 -5.16 -5.74
N GLU A 116 1.50 -5.18 -5.69
CA GLU A 116 2.26 -5.66 -4.54
C GLU A 116 3.29 -4.62 -4.12
N PHE A 117 3.23 -4.24 -2.84
CA PHE A 117 4.30 -3.53 -2.15
C PHE A 117 4.77 -4.37 -0.97
N SER A 118 6.05 -4.36 -0.68
CA SER A 118 6.59 -5.02 0.50
C SER A 118 7.18 -4.01 1.49
N VAL A 119 7.14 -4.36 2.77
CA VAL A 119 7.72 -3.60 3.87
C VAL A 119 8.56 -4.52 4.75
N TRP A 120 9.74 -4.03 5.15
CA TRP A 120 10.59 -4.72 6.10
C TRP A 120 10.05 -4.52 7.52
N PRO A 121 9.80 -5.59 8.30
CA PRO A 121 9.34 -5.45 9.67
C PRO A 121 10.29 -4.63 10.56
N GLU A 122 11.59 -4.65 10.27
CA GLU A 122 12.61 -3.86 10.98
C GLU A 122 12.46 -2.33 10.83
N ASP A 123 11.70 -1.87 9.83
CA ASP A 123 11.33 -0.46 9.68
C ASP A 123 10.12 -0.08 10.56
N VAL A 124 9.34 -1.07 11.00
CA VAL A 124 8.13 -0.91 11.82
C VAL A 124 8.45 -1.15 13.30
N ARG A 125 9.14 -0.19 13.92
CA ARG A 125 9.73 -0.36 15.26
C ARG A 125 8.80 0.01 16.42
N ASP A 126 7.80 0.83 16.14
CA ASP A 126 6.95 1.42 17.16
C ASP A 126 5.57 1.78 16.60
N GLY A 127 4.78 2.46 17.42
CA GLY A 127 3.45 2.88 17.04
C GLY A 127 3.41 3.90 15.88
N ALA A 128 4.47 4.68 15.66
CA ALA A 128 4.53 5.58 14.51
C ALA A 128 4.76 4.79 13.22
N GLY A 129 5.59 3.73 13.28
CA GLY A 129 5.80 2.80 12.18
C GLY A 129 4.51 2.10 11.74
N VAL A 130 3.75 1.55 12.69
CA VAL A 130 2.47 0.89 12.35
C VAL A 130 1.47 1.91 11.77
N ALA A 131 1.41 3.13 12.34
CA ALA A 131 0.55 4.17 11.79
C ALA A 131 0.93 4.55 10.35
N ALA A 132 2.22 4.52 9.99
CA ALA A 132 2.68 4.72 8.63
C ALA A 132 2.22 3.60 7.70
N VAL A 133 2.29 2.33 8.13
CA VAL A 133 1.78 1.18 7.36
C VAL A 133 0.28 1.28 7.13
N LEU A 134 -0.49 1.58 8.19
CA LEU A 134 -1.94 1.76 8.06
C LEU A 134 -2.30 2.93 7.15
N ARG A 135 -1.55 4.04 7.22
CA ARG A 135 -1.73 5.15 6.29
C ARG A 135 -1.45 4.71 4.86
N PHE A 136 -0.33 4.06 4.61
CA PHE A 136 0.03 3.56 3.28
C PHE A 136 -1.05 2.63 2.71
N LEU A 137 -1.52 1.66 3.52
CA LEU A 137 -2.60 0.74 3.16
C LEU A 137 -3.86 1.48 2.71
N VAL A 138 -4.25 2.53 3.44
CA VAL A 138 -5.41 3.38 3.10
C VAL A 138 -5.18 4.15 1.80
N GLU A 139 -4.01 4.74 1.61
CA GLU A 139 -3.71 5.50 0.38
C GLU A 139 -3.73 4.60 -0.85
N VAL A 140 -3.17 3.38 -0.75
CA VAL A 140 -3.18 2.40 -1.85
C VAL A 140 -4.60 1.95 -2.17
N ALA A 141 -5.38 1.57 -1.16
CA ALA A 141 -6.78 1.17 -1.34
C ALA A 141 -7.64 2.30 -1.94
N THR A 142 -7.41 3.53 -1.47
CA THR A 142 -8.14 4.70 -1.98
C THR A 142 -7.78 4.98 -3.43
N ALA A 143 -6.50 4.95 -3.81
CA ALA A 143 -6.12 5.23 -5.18
C ALA A 143 -6.52 4.11 -6.15
N SER A 144 -6.50 2.85 -5.71
CA SER A 144 -6.97 1.70 -6.50
C SER A 144 -8.48 1.55 -6.52
N GLN A 145 -9.21 2.23 -5.62
CA GLN A 145 -10.64 2.03 -5.36
C GLN A 145 -11.00 0.56 -5.04
N ARG A 146 -10.06 -0.17 -4.44
CA ARG A 146 -10.18 -1.59 -4.10
C ARG A 146 -9.64 -1.90 -2.71
N PRO A 147 -10.09 -3.00 -2.09
CA PRO A 147 -9.52 -3.44 -0.83
C PRO A 147 -8.01 -3.67 -0.93
N ALA A 148 -7.26 -3.10 0.02
CA ALA A 148 -5.85 -3.41 0.19
C ALA A 148 -5.66 -4.33 1.39
N LEU A 149 -4.77 -5.31 1.24
CA LEU A 149 -4.56 -6.41 2.18
C LEU A 149 -3.11 -6.41 2.63
N LEU A 150 -2.86 -6.35 3.93
CA LEU A 150 -1.57 -6.67 4.52
C LEU A 150 -1.51 -8.17 4.80
N THR A 151 -0.52 -8.87 4.25
CA THR A 151 -0.30 -10.30 4.44
C THR A 151 1.14 -10.59 4.86
N ALA A 152 1.41 -11.84 5.26
CA ALA A 152 2.77 -12.36 5.26
C ALA A 152 3.33 -12.39 3.82
N GLU A 153 4.65 -12.33 3.69
CA GLU A 153 5.32 -12.45 2.40
C GLU A 153 5.06 -13.82 1.75
N VAL A 154 4.71 -13.80 0.47
CA VAL A 154 4.67 -15.00 -0.38
C VAL A 154 5.14 -14.70 -1.79
N VAL A 155 5.72 -15.69 -2.46
CA VAL A 155 6.19 -15.53 -3.86
C VAL A 155 5.03 -15.36 -4.84
N ARG A 156 3.85 -15.90 -4.51
CA ARG A 156 2.58 -15.70 -5.25
C ARG A 156 1.45 -15.69 -4.25
N TYR A 157 0.50 -14.79 -4.43
CA TYR A 157 -0.67 -14.75 -3.57
C TYR A 157 -1.47 -16.05 -3.66
N ASP A 158 -1.82 -16.60 -2.50
CA ASP A 158 -2.76 -17.69 -2.31
C ASP A 158 -3.95 -17.13 -1.53
N LEU A 159 -5.17 -17.33 -2.02
CA LEU A 159 -6.41 -16.94 -1.33
C LEU A 159 -6.53 -17.56 0.08
N GLY A 160 -5.79 -18.64 0.35
CA GLY A 160 -5.70 -19.26 1.66
C GLY A 160 -4.78 -18.55 2.67
N LEU A 161 -4.03 -17.53 2.26
CA LEU A 161 -3.19 -16.76 3.19
C LEU A 161 -4.02 -15.90 4.12
N PRO A 162 -3.72 -15.90 5.43
CA PRO A 162 -4.41 -15.02 6.36
C PRO A 162 -4.07 -13.55 6.05
N THR A 163 -5.11 -12.77 5.80
CA THR A 163 -5.02 -11.31 5.72
C THR A 163 -4.87 -10.73 7.12
N LEU A 164 -3.70 -10.23 7.46
CA LEU A 164 -3.39 -9.71 8.79
C LEU A 164 -4.15 -8.42 9.08
N ILE A 165 -4.19 -7.52 8.10
CA ILE A 165 -4.93 -6.25 8.14
C ILE A 165 -5.55 -6.01 6.77
N SER A 166 -6.76 -5.50 6.70
CA SER A 166 -7.37 -5.05 5.45
C SER A 166 -7.95 -3.65 5.58
N HIS A 167 -8.00 -2.92 4.47
CA HIS A 167 -8.77 -1.70 4.36
C HIS A 167 -9.67 -1.76 3.13
N ASP A 168 -10.97 -1.55 3.33
CA ASP A 168 -11.95 -1.43 2.25
C ASP A 168 -12.27 0.06 2.02
N PRO A 169 -11.91 0.62 0.85
CA PRO A 169 -12.13 2.03 0.57
C PRO A 169 -13.61 2.38 0.36
N ALA A 170 -14.47 1.41 0.02
CA ALA A 170 -15.90 1.66 -0.18
C ALA A 170 -16.63 1.91 1.15
N THR A 171 -16.21 1.20 2.20
CA THR A 171 -16.79 1.34 3.56
C THR A 171 -15.94 2.22 4.47
N GLY A 172 -14.68 2.46 4.13
CA GLY A 172 -13.70 3.12 4.99
C GLY A 172 -13.29 2.29 6.21
N LEU A 173 -13.64 1.00 6.23
CA LEU A 173 -13.39 0.12 7.36
C LEU A 173 -12.00 -0.51 7.25
N THR A 174 -11.23 -0.42 8.34
CA THR A 174 -10.01 -1.20 8.52
C THR A 174 -10.28 -2.35 9.48
N SER A 175 -9.96 -3.58 9.05
CA SER A 175 -10.15 -4.81 9.84
C SER A 175 -8.80 -5.50 10.11
N HIS A 176 -8.73 -6.31 11.16
CA HIS A 176 -7.56 -7.10 11.54
C HIS A 176 -8.00 -8.43 12.16
N ILE A 177 -7.13 -9.44 12.15
CA ILE A 177 -7.36 -10.75 12.79
C ILE A 177 -6.96 -10.69 14.27
#